data_AF-A0A1G3L159-F1
#
_entry.id   AF-A0A1G3L159-F1
#
_cell.length_a   1.000
_cell.length_b   1.000
_cell.length_c   1.000
_cell.angle_alpha   90.00
_cell.angle_beta   90.00
_cell.angle_gamma   90.00
#
_symmetry.space_group_name_H-M   'P 1'
#
loop_
_entity.id
_entity.type
_entity.pdbx_description
1 polymer ?
#
loop_
_entity_poly.entity_id
_entity_poly.type
_entity_poly.pdbx_seq_one_letter_code
_entity_poly.pdbx_strand_id
1 'polypeptide(L)'
;MEFIGWERGIIFLVQLGFGFIAAVAAVYLWSLTREGAWLLAVLATVLSYTDVLFQFLDALGIFPMSTYQWGGVSLIRVGFAAGVPLLYALAFLLAAFRQRKL
;
A
#
# COMPACT_ATOMS: atom_id res chain seq x y z
N MET A 1 -12.90 -13.43 -20.54
CA MET A 1 -13.28 -13.48 -19.11
C MET A 1 -12.81 -14.83 -18.56
N GLU A 2 -11.50 -15.06 -18.49
CA GLU A 2 -10.98 -16.22 -17.76
C GLU A 2 -11.01 -15.87 -16.29
N PHE A 3 -11.93 -16.55 -15.59
CA PHE A 3 -12.06 -16.51 -14.15
C PHE A 3 -10.67 -16.57 -13.50
N ILE A 4 -10.41 -15.58 -12.65
CA ILE A 4 -9.35 -15.58 -11.63
C ILE A 4 -9.11 -17.03 -11.19
N GLY A 5 -7.93 -17.59 -11.51
CA GLY A 5 -7.57 -18.92 -11.03
C GLY A 5 -7.79 -18.96 -9.52
N TRP A 6 -8.51 -19.96 -9.02
CA TRP A 6 -9.05 -19.98 -7.65
C TRP A 6 -8.03 -19.59 -6.57
N GLU A 7 -6.77 -19.99 -6.75
CA GLU A 7 -5.63 -19.60 -5.91
C GLU A 7 -5.42 -18.08 -5.84
N ARG A 8 -5.39 -17.40 -6.99
CA ARG A 8 -5.22 -15.94 -7.08
C ARG A 8 -6.37 -15.19 -6.42
N GLY A 9 -7.59 -15.73 -6.54
CA GLY A 9 -8.78 -15.15 -5.91
C GLY A 9 -8.70 -15.21 -4.39
N ILE A 10 -8.30 -16.35 -3.84
CA ILE A 10 -8.11 -16.52 -2.40
C ILE A 10 -7.00 -15.59 -1.90
N ILE A 11 -5.87 -15.51 -2.62
CA ILE A 11 -4.77 -14.62 -2.26
C ILE A 11 -5.25 -13.17 -2.19
N PHE A 12 -6.00 -12.69 -3.19
CA PHE A 12 -6.52 -11.33 -3.18
C PHE A 12 -7.48 -11.08 -2.01
N LEU A 13 -8.38 -12.01 -1.71
CA LEU A 13 -9.31 -11.87 -0.57
C LEU A 13 -8.57 -11.80 0.77
N VAL A 14 -7.55 -12.64 0.96
CA VAL A 14 -6.70 -12.61 2.15
C VAL A 14 -5.93 -11.29 2.23
N GLN A 15 -5.30 -10.85 1.14
CA GLN A 15 -4.59 -9.57 1.10
C GLN A 15 -5.52 -8.38 1.36
N LEU A 16 -6.76 -8.40 0.85
CA LEU A 16 -7.75 -7.38 1.15
C LEU A 16 -8.09 -7.35 2.64
N GLY A 17 -8.42 -8.51 3.23
CA GLY A 17 -8.82 -8.60 4.63
C GLY A 17 -7.70 -8.19 5.59
N PHE A 18 -6.52 -8.80 5.45
CA PHE A 18 -5.38 -8.48 6.31
C PHE A 18 -4.83 -7.08 6.04
N GLY A 19 -4.82 -6.63 4.79
CA GLY A 19 -4.42 -5.27 4.43
C GLY A 19 -5.34 -4.21 5.03
N PHE A 20 -6.66 -4.46 5.03
CA PHE A 20 -7.63 -3.60 5.69
C PHE A 20 -7.40 -3.50 7.20
N ILE A 21 -7.21 -4.65 7.87
CA ILE A 21 -6.90 -4.70 9.31
C ILE A 21 -5.60 -3.94 9.60
N ALA A 22 -4.55 -4.14 8.80
CA ALA A 22 -3.27 -3.44 8.96
C ALA A 22 -3.42 -1.92 8.78
N ALA A 23 -4.18 -1.47 7.78
CA ALA A 23 -4.44 -0.05 7.53
C ALA A 23 -5.22 0.59 8.70
N VAL A 24 -6.28 -0.06 9.17
CA VAL A 24 -7.07 0.41 10.32
C VAL A 24 -6.22 0.46 11.58
N ALA A 25 -5.43 -0.60 11.85
CA ALA A 25 -4.54 -0.64 13.00
C ALA A 25 -3.46 0.46 12.93
N ALA A 26 -2.89 0.72 11.75
CA ALA A 26 -1.91 1.78 11.56
C ALA A 26 -2.51 3.17 11.83
N VAL A 27 -3.69 3.45 11.26
CA VAL A 27 -4.40 4.73 11.51
C VAL A 27 -4.79 4.87 12.98
N TYR A 28 -5.26 3.79 13.61
CA TYR A 28 -5.60 3.78 15.03
C TYR A 28 -4.37 4.05 15.91
N LEU A 29 -3.25 3.38 15.65
CA LEU A 29 -1.98 3.59 16.34
C LEU A 29 -1.51 5.05 16.22
N TRP A 30 -1.65 5.63 15.03
CA TRP A 30 -1.31 7.03 14.80
C TRP A 30 -2.25 7.98 15.55
N SER A 31 -3.54 7.68 15.62
CA SER A 31 -4.50 8.48 16.38
C SER A 31 -4.17 8.52 17.88
N LEU A 32 -3.58 7.46 18.43
CA LEU A 32 -3.16 7.38 19.83
C LEU A 32 -1.84 8.10 20.10
N THR A 33 -0.85 7.88 19.24
CA THR A 33 0.51 8.45 19.44
C THR A 33 0.62 9.90 18.98
N ARG A 34 -0.12 10.28 17.92
CA ARG A 34 -0.06 11.58 17.21
C ARG A 34 1.36 12.04 16.87
N GLU A 35 2.29 11.10 16.78
CA GLU A 35 3.69 11.40 16.49
C GLU A 35 3.91 11.49 14.98
N GLY A 36 4.42 12.64 14.53
CA GLY A 36 4.69 12.86 13.10
C GLY A 36 5.71 11.89 12.49
N ALA A 37 6.60 11.30 13.30
CA ALA A 37 7.59 10.33 12.83
C ALA A 37 6.94 9.04 12.28
N TRP A 38 5.82 8.61 12.86
CA TRP A 38 5.11 7.40 12.46
C TRP A 38 4.13 7.63 11.31
N LEU A 39 3.82 8.88 10.99
CA LEU A 39 2.87 9.22 9.92
C LEU A 39 3.28 8.61 8.58
N LEU A 40 4.57 8.57 8.26
CA LEU A 40 5.06 7.98 7.01
C LEU A 40 4.85 6.46 6.95
N ALA A 41 5.04 5.74 8.05
CA ALA A 41 4.78 4.30 8.11
C ALA A 41 3.27 4.01 7.97
N VAL A 42 2.43 4.88 8.54
CA VAL A 42 0.97 4.79 8.43
C VAL A 42 0.53 5.02 7.00
N LEU A 43 1.05 6.08 6.36
CA LEU A 43 0.82 6.37 4.95
C LEU A 43 1.29 5.22 4.06
N ALA A 44 2.47 4.66 4.30
CA ALA A 44 2.97 3.51 3.54
C ALA A 44 2.03 2.29 3.66
N THR A 45 1.51 2.04 4.86
CA THR A 45 0.59 0.92 5.12
C THR A 45 -0.76 1.12 4.41
N VAL A 46 -1.32 2.33 4.48
CA VAL A 46 -2.56 2.67 3.77
C VAL A 46 -2.37 2.60 2.25
N LEU A 47 -1.23 3.09 1.76
CA LEU A 47 -0.91 3.08 0.33
C LEU A 47 -0.68 1.66 -0.20
N SER A 48 -0.07 0.79 0.62
CA SER A 48 0.07 -0.65 0.34
C SER A 48 -1.29 -1.34 0.22
N TYR A 49 -2.22 -1.09 1.16
CA TYR A 49 -3.59 -1.61 1.03
C TYR A 49 -4.29 -1.07 -0.23
N THR A 50 -4.07 0.19 -0.55
CA THR A 50 -4.64 0.82 -1.75
C THR A 50 -4.13 0.18 -3.04
N ASP A 51 -2.87 -0.23 -3.10
CA ASP A 51 -2.31 -0.98 -4.25
C ASP A 51 -3.04 -2.31 -4.45
N VAL A 52 -3.21 -3.10 -3.38
CA VAL A 52 -3.96 -4.37 -3.44
C VAL A 52 -5.40 -4.13 -3.92
N LEU A 53 -6.06 -3.09 -3.41
CA LEU A 53 -7.41 -2.71 -3.82
C LEU A 53 -7.47 -2.39 -5.32
N PHE A 54 -6.52 -1.61 -5.83
CA PHE A 54 -6.49 -1.30 -7.26
C PHE A 54 -6.18 -2.51 -8.12
N GLN A 55 -5.28 -3.41 -7.69
CA GLN A 55 -5.02 -4.66 -8.42
C GLN A 55 -6.28 -5.53 -8.49
N PHE A 56 -7.05 -5.56 -7.40
CA PHE A 56 -8.34 -6.24 -7.38
C PHE A 56 -9.35 -5.59 -8.35
N LEU A 57 -9.45 -4.25 -8.38
CA LEU A 57 -10.32 -3.52 -9.31
C LEU A 57 -9.91 -3.68 -10.78
N ASP A 58 -8.60 -3.75 -11.06
CA ASP A 58 -8.03 -4.04 -12.39
C ASP A 58 -8.38 -5.47 -12.83
N ALA A 59 -8.28 -6.44 -11.91
CA ALA A 59 -8.67 -7.83 -12.16
C ALA A 59 -10.18 -8.00 -12.43
N LEU A 60 -11.03 -7.17 -11.80
CA LEU A 60 -12.46 -7.10 -12.07
C LEU A 60 -12.81 -6.36 -13.37
N GLY A 61 -11.83 -5.69 -14.01
CA GLY A 61 -12.04 -4.88 -15.20
C GLY A 61 -12.77 -3.55 -14.93
N ILE A 62 -12.91 -3.15 -13.66
CA ILE A 62 -13.57 -1.90 -13.26
C ILE A 62 -12.64 -0.71 -13.47
N PHE A 63 -11.35 -0.88 -13.15
CA PHE A 63 -10.35 0.18 -13.26
C PHE A 63 -9.09 -0.33 -13.98
N PRO A 64 -9.03 -0.26 -15.32
CA PRO A 64 -7.89 -0.75 -16.07
C PRO A 64 -6.66 0.13 -15.79
N MET A 65 -5.69 -0.40 -15.05
CA MET A 65 -4.41 0.27 -14.74
C MET A 65 -3.58 0.56 -16.00
N SER A 66 -3.93 -0.07 -17.13
CA SER A 66 -3.33 0.17 -18.45
C SER A 66 -3.74 1.51 -19.07
N THR A 67 -4.77 2.19 -18.55
CA THR A 67 -5.23 3.48 -19.09
C THR A 67 -4.19 4.59 -18.92
N TYR A 68 -3.41 4.55 -17.85
CA TYR A 68 -2.36 5.52 -17.56
C TYR A 68 -0.97 4.91 -17.80
N GLN A 69 -0.60 4.77 -19.06
CA GLN A 69 0.70 4.25 -19.48
C GLN A 69 1.58 5.35 -20.08
N TRP A 70 2.87 5.31 -19.74
CA TRP A 70 3.91 6.07 -20.43
C TRP A 70 4.98 5.09 -20.92
N GLY A 71 5.24 5.05 -22.23
CA GLY A 71 6.20 4.11 -22.82
C GLY A 71 5.83 2.63 -22.63
N GLY A 72 4.54 2.30 -22.50
CA GLY A 72 4.05 0.94 -22.22
C GLY A 72 4.10 0.53 -20.74
N VAL A 73 4.57 1.42 -19.85
CA VAL A 73 4.65 1.16 -18.41
C VAL A 73 3.51 1.89 -17.70
N SER A 74 2.75 1.17 -16.86
CA SER A 74 1.69 1.78 -16.04
C SER A 74 2.31 2.66 -14.95
N LEU A 75 2.05 3.97 -15.03
CA LEU A 75 2.53 4.95 -14.05
C LEU A 75 2.00 4.65 -12.65
N ILE A 76 0.76 4.15 -12.56
CA ILE A 76 0.11 3.80 -11.30
C ILE A 76 0.85 2.63 -10.64
N ARG A 77 1.15 1.56 -11.38
CA ARG A 77 1.92 0.41 -10.84
C ARG A 77 3.31 0.83 -10.38
N VAL A 78 4.00 1.67 -11.16
CA VAL A 78 5.32 2.17 -10.78
C VAL A 78 5.23 3.05 -9.52
N GLY A 79 4.21 3.89 -9.44
CA GLY A 79 3.96 4.76 -8.29
C GLY A 79 3.77 3.95 -7.00
N PHE A 80 2.98 2.89 -7.00
CA PHE A 80 2.84 2.02 -5.84
C PHE A 80 4.12 1.20 -5.56
N ALA A 81 4.72 0.61 -6.59
CA ALA A 81 5.91 -0.23 -6.47
C ALA A 81 7.12 0.53 -5.89
N ALA A 82 7.29 1.80 -6.23
CA ALA A 82 8.37 2.64 -5.68
C ALA A 82 7.92 3.43 -4.45
N GLY A 83 6.71 3.99 -4.46
CA GLY A 83 6.21 4.90 -3.44
C GLY A 83 6.04 4.25 -2.07
N VAL A 84 5.46 3.04 -2.02
CA VAL A 84 5.26 2.31 -0.75
C VAL A 84 6.59 2.02 -0.03
N PRO A 85 7.59 1.36 -0.67
CA PRO A 85 8.86 1.11 0.01
C PRO A 85 9.65 2.39 0.32
N LEU A 86 9.55 3.43 -0.51
CA LEU A 86 10.16 4.74 -0.21
C LEU A 86 9.57 5.35 1.07
N LEU A 87 8.25 5.30 1.26
CA LEU A 87 7.61 5.81 2.47
C LEU A 87 8.04 5.02 3.71
N TYR A 88 8.12 3.68 3.63
CA TYR A 88 8.66 2.87 4.71
C TYR A 88 10.11 3.18 5.02
N ALA A 89 10.97 3.32 4.00
CA ALA A 89 12.38 3.65 4.17
C ALA A 89 12.53 5.00 4.89
N LEU A 90 11.79 6.03 4.46
CA LEU A 90 11.79 7.33 5.11
C LEU A 90 11.27 7.26 6.56
N ALA A 91 10.21 6.49 6.81
CA ALA A 91 9.69 6.28 8.16
C ALA A 91 10.74 5.67 9.09
N PHE A 92 11.42 4.61 8.64
CA PHE A 92 12.47 3.96 9.43
C PHE A 92 13.69 4.85 9.64
N LEU A 93 14.09 5.61 8.62
CA LEU A 93 15.18 6.59 8.75
C LEU A 93 14.83 7.65 9.80
N LEU A 94 13.64 8.25 9.73
CA LEU A 94 13.19 9.24 10.71
C LEU A 94 13.14 8.67 12.14
N ALA A 95 12.66 7.43 12.29
CA ALA A 95 12.64 6.75 13.57
C ALA A 95 14.07 6.54 14.12
N ALA A 96 15.01 6.09 13.28
CA ALA A 96 16.40 5.87 13.66
C ALA A 96 17.12 7.16 14.06
N PHE A 97 16.90 8.26 13.33
CA PHE A 97 17.48 9.57 13.67
C PHE A 97 16.93 10.14 14.97
N ARG A 98 15.66 9.83 15.31
CA ARG A 98 15.04 10.29 16.56
C ARG A 98 15.66 9.59 17.79
N GLN A 99 16.00 8.30 17.69
CA GLN A 99 16.61 7.57 18.80
C GLN A 99 18.07 7.95 19.08
N ARG A 100 18.76 8.61 18.14
CA ARG A 100 20.13 9.12 18.34
C ARG A 100 20.19 10.47 19.06
N LYS A 101 19.05 11.14 19.28
CA LYS A 101 18.98 12.45 19.95
C LYS A 101 18.60 12.36 21.45
N LEU A 102 18.46 11.16 21.99
CA LEU A 102 18.35 10.88 23.43
C LEU A 102 19.71 10.46 23.97
#